data_AF-A0A7C4FU50-F1
#
_entry.id   AF-A0A7C4FU50-F1
#
_cell.length_a   1.000
_cell.length_b   1.000
_cell.length_c   1.000
_cell.angle_alpha   90.00
_cell.angle_beta   90.00
_cell.angle_gamma   90.00
#
_symmetry.space_group_name_H-M   'P 1'
#
loop_
_entity.id
_entity.type
_entity.pdbx_description
1 polymer ?
#
loop_
_entity_poly.entity_id
_entity_poly.type
_entity_poly.pdbx_seq_one_letter_code
_entity_poly.pdbx_strand_id
1 'polypeptide(L)'
;MVFFLLFLSLPDVVRDVIVDPALRIFLILDALPQGLVWLLVLFLLGFLALKFFRVFGARTQRKEKKGLSSPLFLRDLVFLLRRARYSPWARRAVRSRLARIAVALRTEREPISPDRAWEEIRSGHWPKDPVLSRFLRGEGGENFLQELERALDSLYRYAKGGEL
;
A
#
# COMPACT_ATOMS: atom_id res chain seq x y z
N MET A 1 -18.48 43.80 6.62
CA MET A 1 -17.61 44.90 6.13
C MET A 1 -16.11 44.61 6.28
N VAL A 2 -15.62 43.97 7.36
CA VAL A 2 -14.17 43.73 7.58
C VAL A 2 -13.51 42.86 6.49
N PHE A 3 -14.22 41.90 5.90
CA PHE A 3 -13.71 41.07 4.81
C PHE A 3 -13.41 41.84 3.51
N PHE A 4 -14.06 42.99 3.29
CA PHE A 4 -13.93 43.75 2.05
C PHE A 4 -12.62 44.56 2.01
N LEU A 5 -12.13 44.99 3.18
CA LEU A 5 -10.88 45.76 3.30
C LEU A 5 -9.63 44.87 3.17
N LEU A 6 -9.71 43.62 3.63
CA LEU A 6 -8.65 42.61 3.47
C LEU A 6 -8.45 42.19 2.00
N PHE A 7 -9.48 42.34 1.17
CA PHE A 7 -9.44 42.03 -0.26
C PHE A 7 -8.75 43.10 -1.10
N LEU A 8 -8.76 44.35 -0.64
CA LEU A 8 -8.16 45.49 -1.33
C LEU A 8 -6.63 45.57 -1.16
N SER A 9 -6.06 44.82 -0.22
CA SER A 9 -4.60 44.77 -0.01
C SER A 9 -3.90 43.64 -0.78
N LEU A 10 -4.64 42.86 -1.56
CA LEU A 10 -4.05 41.78 -2.37
C LEU A 10 -3.43 42.36 -3.66
N PRO A 11 -2.24 41.90 -4.07
CA PRO A 11 -1.63 42.31 -5.33
C PRO A 11 -2.56 42.06 -6.51
N ASP A 12 -2.57 42.95 -7.51
CA ASP A 12 -3.48 42.89 -8.66
C ASP A 12 -3.45 41.52 -9.37
N VAL A 13 -2.28 40.88 -9.42
CA VAL A 13 -2.11 39.53 -9.99
C VAL A 13 -2.92 38.47 -9.24
N VAL A 14 -2.98 38.55 -7.91
CA VAL A 14 -3.76 37.62 -7.09
C VAL A 14 -5.26 37.87 -7.29
N ARG A 15 -5.64 39.14 -7.48
CA ARG A 15 -7.02 39.53 -7.73
C ARG A 15 -7.52 38.97 -9.06
N ASP A 16 -6.78 39.15 -10.15
CA ASP A 16 -7.23 38.71 -11.47
C ASP A 16 -7.19 37.18 -11.61
N VAL A 17 -6.23 36.51 -10.98
CA VAL A 17 -6.07 35.05 -11.10
C VAL A 17 -6.99 34.27 -10.16
N ILE A 18 -7.35 34.81 -9.00
CA ILE A 18 -8.12 34.07 -7.99
C ILE A 18 -9.52 34.67 -7.80
N VAL A 19 -9.63 36.00 -7.71
CA VAL A 19 -10.87 36.66 -7.31
C VAL A 19 -11.88 36.67 -8.45
N ASP A 20 -11.46 37.04 -9.66
CA ASP A 20 -12.35 37.05 -10.82
C ASP A 20 -12.94 35.66 -11.14
N PRO A 21 -12.14 34.56 -11.21
CA PRO A 21 -12.71 33.23 -11.39
C PRO A 21 -13.55 32.76 -10.18
N ALA A 22 -13.17 33.10 -8.95
CA ALA A 22 -13.98 32.74 -7.77
C ALA A 22 -15.35 33.43 -7.80
N LEU A 23 -15.40 34.71 -8.18
CA LEU A 23 -16.65 35.45 -8.33
C LEU A 23 -17.50 34.90 -9.48
N ARG A 24 -16.90 34.55 -10.62
CA ARG A 24 -17.62 33.91 -11.73
C ARG A 24 -18.18 32.56 -11.32
N ILE A 25 -17.40 31.74 -10.62
CA ILE A 25 -17.86 30.44 -10.11
C ILE A 25 -19.00 30.65 -9.09
N PHE A 26 -18.89 31.64 -8.21
CA PHE A 26 -19.92 31.97 -7.24
C PHE A 26 -21.23 32.42 -7.92
N LEU A 27 -21.15 33.29 -8.92
CA LEU A 27 -22.31 33.73 -9.70
C LEU A 27 -22.97 32.56 -10.46
N ILE A 28 -22.18 31.65 -11.01
CA ILE A 28 -22.69 30.43 -11.65
C ILE A 28 -23.36 29.50 -10.62
N LEU A 29 -22.80 29.41 -9.40
CA LEU A 29 -23.37 28.64 -8.29
C LEU A 29 -24.68 29.24 -7.77
N ASP A 30 -24.83 30.56 -7.78
CA ASP A 30 -26.04 31.25 -7.34
C ASP A 30 -27.17 31.15 -8.39
N ALA A 31 -26.81 31.07 -9.67
CA ALA A 31 -27.76 30.82 -10.76
C ALA A 31 -28.23 29.36 -10.86
N LEU A 32 -27.60 28.44 -10.12
CA LEU A 32 -27.96 27.02 -10.14
C LEU A 32 -29.21 26.76 -9.28
N PRO A 33 -30.20 26.01 -9.78
CA PRO A 33 -31.29 25.50 -8.97
C PRO A 33 -30.78 24.88 -7.68
N GLN A 34 -31.34 25.28 -6.53
CA GLN A 34 -30.88 24.85 -5.20
C GLN A 34 -30.75 23.32 -5.08
N GLY A 35 -31.59 22.56 -5.79
CA GLY A 35 -31.50 21.09 -5.87
C GLY A 35 -30.20 20.56 -6.49
N LEU A 36 -29.61 21.24 -7.48
CA LEU A 36 -28.34 20.84 -8.09
C LEU A 36 -27.16 21.07 -7.15
N VAL A 37 -27.20 22.15 -6.34
CA VAL A 37 -26.20 22.39 -5.30
C VAL A 37 -26.20 21.25 -4.28
N TRP A 38 -27.39 20.84 -3.81
CA TRP A 38 -27.53 19.71 -2.89
C TRP A 38 -27.05 18.38 -3.49
N LEU A 39 -27.36 18.12 -4.77
CA LEU A 39 -26.85 16.93 -5.46
C LEU A 39 -25.32 16.91 -5.53
N LEU A 40 -24.70 18.05 -5.84
CA LEU A 40 -23.25 18.16 -5.91
C LEU A 40 -22.61 17.95 -4.54
N VAL A 41 -23.19 18.52 -3.48
CA VAL A 41 -22.73 18.31 -2.09
C VAL A 41 -22.86 16.84 -1.68
N LEU A 42 -24.01 16.19 -1.94
CA LEU A 42 -24.22 14.77 -1.65
C LEU A 42 -23.26 13.88 -2.44
N PHE A 43 -23.02 14.21 -3.71
CA PHE A 43 -22.07 13.50 -4.55
C PHE A 43 -20.64 13.61 -3.99
N LEU A 44 -20.23 14.82 -3.59
CA LEU A 44 -18.91 15.05 -3.00
C LEU A 44 -18.76 14.29 -1.67
N LEU A 45 -19.77 14.35 -0.79
CA LEU A 45 -19.79 13.62 0.47
C LEU A 45 -19.75 12.11 0.25
N GLY A 46 -20.55 11.58 -0.68
CA GLY A 46 -20.55 10.17 -1.03
C GLY A 46 -19.20 9.71 -1.57
N PHE A 47 -18.58 10.51 -2.44
CA PHE A 47 -17.25 10.24 -2.97
C PHE A 47 -16.18 10.26 -1.87
N LEU A 48 -16.20 11.27 -0.99
CA LEU A 48 -15.29 11.35 0.16
C LEU A 48 -15.48 10.16 1.10
N ALA A 49 -16.73 9.80 1.42
CA ALA A 49 -17.04 8.64 2.23
C ALA A 49 -16.50 7.36 1.59
N LEU A 50 -16.71 7.15 0.29
CA LEU A 50 -16.20 5.98 -0.44
C LEU A 50 -14.67 5.91 -0.42
N LYS A 51 -14.00 7.06 -0.57
CA LYS A 51 -12.54 7.18 -0.46
C LYS A 51 -12.08 6.86 0.96
N PHE A 52 -12.76 7.37 1.98
CA PHE A 52 -12.50 7.06 3.39
C PHE A 52 -12.69 5.57 3.69
N PHE A 53 -13.79 4.97 3.23
CA PHE A 53 -14.06 3.54 3.37
C PHE A 53 -13.05 2.67 2.64
N ARG A 54 -12.48 3.10 1.50
CA ARG A 54 -11.38 2.36 0.86
C ARG A 54 -10.09 2.42 1.66
N VAL A 55 -9.77 3.58 2.23
CA VAL A 55 -8.54 3.78 3.02
C VAL A 55 -8.64 3.07 4.38
N PHE A 56 -9.80 3.13 5.05
CA PHE A 56 -10.02 2.50 6.35
C PHE A 56 -10.47 1.04 6.26
N GLY A 57 -11.26 0.67 5.24
CA GLY A 57 -11.74 -0.69 5.04
C GLY A 57 -10.64 -1.70 4.71
N ALA A 58 -9.48 -1.24 4.22
CA ALA A 58 -8.30 -2.07 4.05
C ALA A 58 -7.66 -2.52 5.39
N ARG A 59 -8.02 -1.89 6.52
CA ARG A 59 -7.46 -2.20 7.84
C ARG A 59 -8.29 -3.19 8.67
N THR A 60 -9.55 -3.45 8.30
CA THR A 60 -10.49 -4.21 9.14
C THR A 60 -10.74 -5.65 8.68
N GLN A 61 -10.22 -6.10 7.53
CA GLN A 61 -10.28 -7.52 7.12
C GLN A 61 -9.08 -8.34 7.61
N ARG A 62 -8.77 -8.27 8.91
CA ARG A 62 -7.94 -9.27 9.59
C ARG A 62 -8.82 -10.24 10.37
N LYS A 63 -9.67 -11.00 9.66
CA LYS A 63 -10.30 -12.23 10.14
C LYS A 63 -10.92 -12.99 8.97
N GLU A 64 -10.12 -13.88 8.37
CA GLU A 64 -10.57 -15.24 8.07
C GLU A 64 -9.32 -16.11 7.88
N LYS A 65 -9.04 -16.93 8.90
CA LYS A 65 -8.38 -18.21 8.71
C LYS A 65 -9.30 -19.03 7.80
N LYS A 66 -9.15 -18.93 6.48
CA LYS A 66 -9.65 -19.95 5.55
C LYS A 66 -8.44 -20.62 4.92
N GLY A 67 -8.46 -21.95 5.01
CA GLY A 67 -7.29 -22.83 4.91
C GLY A 67 -6.44 -22.60 3.67
N LEU A 68 -5.16 -22.86 3.86
CA LEU A 68 -4.09 -22.86 2.87
C LEU A 68 -4.24 -23.90 1.73
N SER A 69 -5.44 -24.40 1.46
CA SER A 69 -5.67 -25.56 0.58
C SER A 69 -6.75 -25.31 -0.46
N SER A 70 -6.78 -24.13 -1.10
CA SER A 70 -7.55 -23.95 -2.33
C SER A 70 -6.62 -24.13 -3.54
N PRO A 71 -6.95 -24.98 -4.53
CA PRO A 71 -6.14 -25.17 -5.75
C PRO A 71 -5.92 -23.87 -6.54
N LEU A 72 -6.75 -22.85 -6.29
CA LEU A 72 -6.58 -21.49 -6.83
C LEU A 72 -5.31 -20.81 -6.31
N PHE A 73 -4.89 -21.07 -5.08
CA PHE A 73 -3.70 -20.45 -4.49
C PHE A 73 -2.41 -20.89 -5.20
N LEU A 74 -2.30 -22.17 -5.54
CA LEU A 74 -1.18 -22.71 -6.32
C LEU A 74 -1.15 -22.11 -7.72
N ARG A 75 -2.30 -22.02 -8.38
CA ARG A 75 -2.40 -21.42 -9.72
C ARG A 75 -1.99 -19.96 -9.71
N ASP A 76 -2.42 -19.19 -8.72
CA ASP A 76 -2.05 -17.79 -8.55
C ASP A 76 -0.55 -17.64 -8.31
N LEU A 77 0.05 -18.50 -7.47
CA LEU A 77 1.48 -18.48 -7.21
C LEU A 77 2.29 -18.76 -8.49
N VAL A 78 1.90 -19.79 -9.25
CA VAL A 78 2.55 -20.14 -10.53
C VAL A 78 2.44 -19.00 -11.53
N PHE A 79 1.27 -18.36 -11.63
CA PHE A 79 1.08 -17.21 -12.51
C PHE A 79 1.96 -16.03 -12.10
N LEU A 80 2.05 -15.76 -10.80
CA LEU A 80 2.85 -14.67 -10.23
C LEU A 80 4.35 -14.91 -10.46
N LEU A 81 4.81 -16.16 -10.29
CA LEU A 81 6.19 -16.58 -10.59
C LEU A 81 6.53 -16.44 -12.08
N ARG A 82 5.65 -16.88 -12.98
CA ARG A 82 5.85 -16.71 -14.43
C ARG A 82 5.98 -15.23 -14.79
N ARG A 83 5.11 -14.38 -14.23
CA ARG A 83 5.11 -12.93 -14.49
C ARG A 83 6.29 -12.21 -13.85
N ALA A 84 6.83 -12.72 -12.74
CA ALA A 84 7.98 -12.13 -12.06
C ALA A 84 9.25 -12.11 -12.93
N ARG A 85 9.36 -12.97 -13.95
CA ARG A 85 10.46 -12.92 -14.92
C ARG A 85 10.56 -11.58 -15.62
N TYR A 86 9.42 -11.00 -16.00
CA TYR A 86 9.37 -9.81 -16.87
C TYR A 86 8.78 -8.57 -16.19
N SER A 87 8.10 -8.71 -15.05
CA SER A 87 7.42 -7.60 -14.37
C SER A 87 8.04 -7.26 -13.02
N PRO A 88 8.54 -6.02 -12.81
CA PRO A 88 9.09 -5.60 -11.52
C PRO A 88 8.02 -5.57 -10.43
N TRP A 89 6.77 -5.28 -10.77
CA TRP A 89 5.65 -5.32 -9.83
C TRP A 89 5.39 -6.74 -9.34
N ALA A 90 5.40 -7.73 -10.24
CA ALA A 90 5.27 -9.13 -9.86
C ALA A 90 6.45 -9.59 -8.96
N ARG A 91 7.69 -9.16 -9.24
CA ARG A 91 8.84 -9.43 -8.36
C ARG A 91 8.63 -8.89 -6.95
N ARG A 92 8.17 -7.64 -6.81
CA ARG A 92 7.84 -7.04 -5.51
C ARG A 92 6.76 -7.83 -4.78
N ALA A 93 5.72 -8.26 -5.50
CA ALA A 93 4.64 -9.07 -4.93
C ALA A 93 5.13 -10.45 -4.45
N VAL A 94 6.03 -11.13 -5.20
CA VAL A 94 6.69 -12.37 -4.76
C VAL A 94 7.46 -12.13 -3.47
N ARG A 95 8.33 -11.11 -3.43
CA ARG A 95 9.14 -10.78 -2.25
C ARG A 95 8.29 -10.48 -1.02
N SER A 96 7.23 -9.69 -1.18
CA SER A 96 6.31 -9.37 -0.09
C SER A 96 5.61 -10.63 0.45
N ARG A 97 5.20 -11.55 -0.42
CA ARG A 97 4.62 -12.84 0.01
C ARG A 97 5.64 -13.70 0.76
N LEU A 98 6.87 -13.79 0.26
CA LEU A 98 7.95 -14.51 0.93
C LEU A 98 8.30 -13.93 2.30
N ALA A 99 8.37 -12.60 2.42
CA ALA A 99 8.60 -11.95 3.70
C ALA A 99 7.47 -12.22 4.71
N ARG A 100 6.21 -12.29 4.27
CA ARG A 100 5.10 -12.71 5.13
C ARG A 100 5.25 -14.15 5.62
N ILE A 101 5.68 -15.06 4.74
CA ILE A 101 5.95 -16.47 5.10
C ILE A 101 7.10 -16.53 6.11
N ALA A 102 8.19 -15.80 5.87
CA ALA A 102 9.33 -15.74 6.77
C ALA A 102 8.93 -15.25 8.18
N VAL A 103 8.14 -14.17 8.24
CA VAL A 103 7.61 -13.66 9.52
C VAL A 103 6.71 -14.69 10.20
N ALA A 104 5.79 -15.31 9.47
CA ALA A 104 4.90 -16.32 10.03
C ALA A 104 5.69 -17.50 10.63
N LEU A 105 6.64 -18.06 9.86
CA LEU A 105 7.52 -19.13 10.32
C LEU A 105 8.31 -18.72 11.57
N ARG A 106 8.82 -17.49 11.61
CA ARG A 106 9.58 -17.00 12.76
C ARG A 106 8.72 -16.85 14.00
N THR A 107 7.52 -16.28 13.86
CA THR A 107 6.58 -16.12 14.99
C THR A 107 6.01 -17.45 15.49
N GLU A 108 6.04 -18.50 14.67
CA GLU A 108 5.68 -19.86 15.09
C GLU A 108 6.81 -20.55 15.84
N ARG A 109 8.07 -20.27 15.50
CA ARG A 109 9.25 -20.90 16.14
C ARG A 109 9.77 -20.16 17.36
N GLU A 110 9.73 -18.83 17.35
CA GLU A 110 10.28 -17.95 18.38
C GLU A 110 9.15 -17.16 19.05
N PRO A 111 9.20 -16.93 20.38
CA PRO A 111 8.19 -16.14 21.10
C PRO A 111 8.37 -14.64 20.85
N ILE A 112 8.23 -14.21 19.60
CA ILE A 112 8.34 -12.82 19.16
C ILE A 112 7.03 -12.35 18.52
N SER A 113 6.75 -11.05 18.61
CA SER A 113 5.59 -10.48 17.94
C SER A 113 5.81 -10.35 16.42
N PRO A 114 4.76 -10.47 15.59
CA PRO A 114 4.88 -10.25 14.15
C PRO A 114 5.45 -8.88 13.79
N ASP A 115 5.09 -7.83 14.55
CA ASP A 115 5.57 -6.47 14.31
C ASP A 115 7.08 -6.34 14.55
N ARG A 116 7.59 -7.01 15.59
CA ARG A 116 9.02 -7.08 15.86
C ARG A 116 9.76 -7.86 14.78
N ALA A 117 9.21 -8.99 14.33
CA ALA A 117 9.80 -9.77 13.24
C ALA A 117 9.92 -8.94 11.93
N TRP A 118 8.88 -8.15 11.61
CA TRP A 118 8.94 -7.22 10.49
C TRP A 118 10.00 -6.14 10.66
N GLU A 119 10.13 -5.59 11.87
CA GLU A 119 11.14 -4.57 12.17
C GLU A 119 12.57 -5.12 12.02
N GLU A 120 12.81 -6.33 12.48
CA GLU A 120 14.11 -6.99 12.34
C GLU A 120 14.47 -7.27 10.87
N ILE A 121 13.49 -7.63 10.03
CA ILE A 121 13.68 -7.71 8.57
C ILE A 121 14.03 -6.34 8.00
N ARG A 122 13.25 -5.30 8.34
CA ARG A 122 13.44 -3.95 7.78
C ARG A 122 14.79 -3.35 8.16
N SER A 123 15.24 -3.59 9.39
CA SER A 123 16.52 -3.15 9.91
C SER A 123 17.69 -4.04 9.48
N GLY A 124 17.42 -5.22 8.92
CA GLY A 124 18.44 -6.16 8.43
C GLY A 124 19.12 -6.98 9.53
N HIS A 125 18.62 -6.94 10.77
CA HIS A 125 19.13 -7.75 11.89
C HIS A 125 18.82 -9.24 11.73
N TRP A 126 17.73 -9.56 11.01
CA TRP A 126 17.35 -10.92 10.71
C TRP A 126 16.74 -10.98 9.32
N PRO A 127 16.99 -12.04 8.53
CA PRO A 127 17.84 -13.22 8.82
C PRO A 127 19.35 -12.94 8.78
N LYS A 128 20.18 -13.83 9.34
CA LYS A 128 21.65 -13.67 9.36
C LYS A 128 22.25 -13.86 7.98
N ASP A 129 21.64 -14.70 7.14
CA ASP A 129 21.97 -14.81 5.72
C ASP A 129 21.76 -13.45 5.02
N PRO A 130 22.85 -12.80 4.56
CA PRO A 130 22.76 -11.48 3.94
C PRO A 130 22.00 -11.51 2.61
N VAL A 131 22.02 -12.63 1.87
CA VAL A 131 21.30 -12.76 0.60
C VAL A 131 19.81 -12.78 0.86
N LEU A 132 19.36 -13.59 1.82
CA LEU A 132 17.95 -13.66 2.20
C LEU A 132 17.48 -12.33 2.80
N SER A 133 18.28 -11.72 3.68
CA SER A 133 17.95 -10.43 4.30
C SER A 133 17.69 -9.34 3.25
N ARG A 134 18.62 -9.16 2.31
CA ARG A 134 18.46 -8.21 1.20
C ARG A 134 17.24 -8.52 0.33
N PHE A 135 17.02 -9.79 0.02
CA PHE A 135 15.88 -10.22 -0.79
C PHE A 135 14.53 -9.90 -0.10
N LEU A 136 14.41 -10.17 1.20
CA LEU A 136 13.19 -9.90 1.98
C LEU A 136 12.92 -8.39 2.14
N ARG A 137 13.97 -7.58 2.26
CA ARG A 137 13.87 -6.10 2.30
C ARG A 137 13.46 -5.49 0.97
N GLY A 138 13.49 -6.28 -0.11
CA GLY A 138 13.13 -5.79 -1.44
C GLY A 138 14.28 -5.13 -2.19
N GLU A 139 15.50 -5.19 -1.66
CA GLU A 139 16.69 -4.74 -2.37
C GLU A 139 16.85 -5.58 -3.64
N GLY A 140 16.97 -4.91 -4.78
CA GLY A 140 17.12 -5.60 -6.06
C GLY A 140 18.55 -6.08 -6.26
N GLY A 141 18.75 -7.36 -6.60
CA GLY A 141 19.97 -7.82 -7.25
C GLY A 141 19.75 -8.21 -8.71
N GLU A 142 20.84 -8.56 -9.37
CA GLU A 142 20.90 -8.80 -10.82
C GLU A 142 20.14 -10.07 -11.22
N ASN A 143 20.17 -11.12 -10.38
CA ASN A 143 19.61 -12.44 -10.69
C ASN A 143 18.42 -12.81 -9.79
N PHE A 144 17.27 -12.17 -10.01
CA PHE A 144 16.05 -12.39 -9.22
C PHE A 144 15.66 -13.87 -9.02
N LEU A 145 15.75 -14.71 -10.06
CA LEU A 145 15.35 -16.11 -9.97
C LEU A 145 16.28 -16.92 -9.08
N GLN A 146 17.59 -16.67 -9.17
CA GLN A 146 18.60 -17.34 -8.37
C GLN A 146 18.50 -16.92 -6.89
N GLU A 147 18.25 -15.64 -6.62
CA GLU A 147 17.97 -15.15 -5.26
C GLU A 147 16.69 -15.73 -4.69
N LEU A 148 15.64 -15.84 -5.50
CA LEU A 148 14.37 -16.42 -5.12
C LEU A 148 14.51 -17.91 -4.74
N GLU A 149 15.23 -18.68 -5.56
CA GLU A 149 15.52 -20.09 -5.30
C GLU A 149 16.30 -20.26 -3.99
N ARG A 150 17.38 -19.50 -3.80
CA ARG A 150 18.15 -19.50 -2.55
C ARG A 150 17.29 -19.11 -1.35
N ALA A 151 16.44 -18.09 -1.50
CA ALA A 151 15.57 -17.63 -0.42
C ALA A 151 14.54 -18.70 -0.02
N LEU A 152 13.97 -19.41 -1.00
CA LEU A 152 13.06 -20.53 -0.76
C LEU A 152 13.76 -21.69 -0.05
N ASP A 153 14.97 -22.05 -0.47
CA ASP A 153 15.77 -23.10 0.16
C ASP A 153 16.13 -22.76 1.61
N SER A 154 16.57 -21.52 1.88
CA SER A 154 16.88 -21.07 3.23
C SER A 154 15.63 -21.11 4.12
N LEU A 155 14.48 -20.60 3.64
CA LEU A 155 13.21 -20.67 4.39
C LEU A 155 12.72 -22.11 4.60
N TYR A 156 12.95 -23.00 3.63
CA TYR A 156 12.60 -24.42 3.77
C TYR A 156 13.45 -25.10 4.85
N ARG A 157 14.76 -24.83 4.88
CA ARG A 157 15.65 -25.31 5.94
C ARG A 157 15.23 -24.78 7.31
N TYR A 158 14.87 -23.51 7.39
CA TYR A 158 14.34 -22.91 8.61
C TYR A 158 13.02 -23.56 9.06
N ALA A 159 12.10 -23.82 8.14
CA ALA A 159 10.84 -24.50 8.46
C ALA A 159 11.08 -25.92 9.01
N LYS A 160 12.15 -26.60 8.59
CA LYS A 160 12.58 -27.91 9.09
C LYS A 160 13.32 -27.89 10.42
N GLY A 161 13.57 -26.72 11.01
CA GLY A 161 14.27 -26.61 12.29
C GLY A 161 15.70 -26.04 12.18
N GLY A 162 16.22 -25.79 10.98
CA GLY A 162 17.54 -25.19 10.79
C GLY A 162 17.61 -23.71 11.21
N GLU A 163 18.81 -23.14 11.20
CA GLU A 163 19.03 -21.70 11.47
C GLU A 163 19.10 -20.88 10.17
N LEU A 164 18.81 -19.57 10.26
CA LEU A 164 18.84 -18.57 9.18
C LEU A 164 19.83 -17.45 9.46
#